data_AF-A0AA40Y3B5-F1
#
_entry.id   AF-A0AA40Y3B5-F1
#
_cell.length_a   1.000
_cell.length_b   1.000
_cell.length_c   1.000
_cell.angle_alpha   90.00
_cell.angle_beta   90.00
_cell.angle_gamma   90.00
#
_symmetry.space_group_name_H-M   'P 1'
#
loop_
_entity.id
_entity.type
_entity.pdbx_description
1 polymer ?
#
loop_
_entity_poly.entity_id
_entity_poly.type
_entity_poly.pdbx_seq_one_letter_code
_entity_poly.pdbx_strand_id
1 'polypeptide(L)'
;MILLATAARNDGLCMPCRNGTRQSMEEAKVRNKEMREELDRYENSAAGRHWNWLVEQEGGSGCGFSGLLTPDQRYFAVSVTSSEVWRGGIGTYFDSYSGAYYEETLAGLEEMGLVELGDVLKEAKMVLFGDDAVPKDEGVRWEKMYGQHNELPDGVEALLGRLSQRFCETEERLELSTALQTYAEKHKLYAAF
;
A
#
# COMPACT_ATOMS: atom_id res chain seq x y z
N MET A 1 23.40 -31.96 9.90
CA MET A 1 23.86 -33.36 9.76
C MET A 1 23.31 -33.88 8.44
N ILE A 2 24.17 -34.25 7.47
CA ILE A 2 23.71 -34.82 6.19
C ILE A 2 23.49 -36.32 6.44
N LEU A 3 22.29 -36.83 6.18
CA LEU A 3 22.01 -38.27 6.24
C LEU A 3 22.97 -38.99 5.28
N LEU A 4 23.63 -40.06 5.75
CA LEU A 4 24.66 -40.78 4.97
C LEU A 4 24.14 -41.24 3.60
N ALA A 5 22.86 -41.61 3.51
CA ALA A 5 22.18 -41.96 2.26
C ALA A 5 22.05 -40.77 1.28
N THR A 6 21.91 -39.54 1.77
CA THR A 6 21.85 -38.32 0.96
C THR A 6 23.25 -37.95 0.44
N ALA A 7 24.30 -38.12 1.25
CA ALA A 7 25.68 -37.87 0.83
C ALA A 7 26.12 -38.83 -0.28
N ALA A 8 25.81 -40.13 -0.14
CA ALA A 8 26.15 -41.16 -1.14
C ALA A 8 25.45 -40.92 -2.49
N ARG A 9 24.22 -40.39 -2.50
CA ARG A 9 23.46 -40.09 -3.74
C ARG A 9 23.94 -38.82 -4.44
N ASN A 10 24.62 -37.91 -3.73
CA ASN A 10 24.95 -36.56 -4.18
C ASN A 10 26.46 -36.29 -4.25
N ASP A 11 27.30 -37.32 -4.39
CA ASP A 11 28.77 -37.18 -4.44
C ASP A 11 29.36 -36.40 -3.25
N GLY A 12 28.76 -36.57 -2.06
CA GLY A 12 29.15 -35.84 -0.85
C GLY A 12 28.70 -34.37 -0.82
N LEU A 13 28.03 -33.86 -1.87
CA LEU A 13 27.52 -32.50 -1.92
C LEU A 13 26.18 -32.37 -1.20
N CYS A 14 26.00 -31.21 -0.56
CA CYS A 14 24.69 -30.81 -0.04
C CYS A 14 23.70 -30.57 -1.20
N MET A 15 22.39 -30.75 -0.98
CA MET A 15 21.37 -30.54 -2.03
C MET A 15 21.47 -29.15 -2.70
N PRO A 16 21.64 -28.03 -1.96
CA PRO A 16 21.89 -26.72 -2.57
C PRO A 16 23.20 -26.62 -3.37
N CYS A 17 24.22 -27.34 -2.95
CA CYS A 17 25.53 -27.38 -3.59
C CYS A 17 25.44 -28.14 -4.93
N ARG A 18 24.73 -29.28 -4.93
CA ARG A 18 24.43 -30.07 -6.13
C ARG A 18 23.56 -29.31 -7.13
N ASN A 19 22.58 -28.55 -6.63
CA ASN A 19 21.65 -27.78 -7.47
C ASN A 19 22.20 -26.40 -7.88
N GLY A 20 23.41 -26.02 -7.47
CA GLY A 20 23.99 -24.70 -7.75
C GLY A 20 23.29 -23.53 -7.05
N THR A 21 22.36 -23.77 -6.12
CA THR A 21 21.56 -22.73 -5.46
C THR A 21 22.20 -22.19 -4.18
N ARG A 22 23.34 -22.75 -3.75
CA ARG A 22 23.97 -22.37 -2.48
C ARG A 22 24.29 -20.87 -2.41
N GLN A 23 24.81 -20.29 -3.48
CA GLN A 23 25.13 -18.87 -3.54
C GLN A 23 23.86 -18.02 -3.39
N SER A 24 22.83 -18.30 -4.18
CA SER A 24 21.55 -17.58 -4.12
C SER A 24 20.89 -17.66 -2.73
N MET A 25 21.06 -18.78 -2.02
CA MET A 25 20.57 -18.93 -0.64
C MET A 25 21.33 -18.05 0.35
N GLU A 26 22.65 -17.93 0.24
CA GLU A 26 23.41 -17.04 1.13
C GLU A 26 23.10 -15.57 0.81
N GLU A 27 23.00 -15.19 -0.46
CA GLU A 27 22.57 -13.84 -0.87
C GLU A 27 21.16 -13.52 -0.37
N ALA A 28 20.22 -14.47 -0.43
CA ALA A 28 18.88 -14.30 0.12
C ALA A 28 18.89 -14.10 1.64
N LYS A 29 19.77 -14.79 2.38
CA LYS A 29 19.91 -14.56 3.83
C LYS A 29 20.42 -13.16 4.13
N VAL A 30 21.38 -12.66 3.34
CA VAL A 30 21.90 -11.29 3.48
C VAL A 30 20.79 -10.29 3.22
N ARG A 31 20.08 -10.38 2.08
CA ARG A 31 18.94 -9.50 1.78
C ARG A 31 17.85 -9.56 2.85
N ASN A 32 17.49 -10.76 3.33
CA ASN A 32 16.49 -10.91 4.39
C ASN A 32 16.96 -10.37 5.75
N LYS A 33 18.28 -10.32 6.00
CA LYS A 33 18.84 -9.69 7.19
C LYS A 33 18.76 -8.16 7.04
N GLU A 34 19.21 -7.61 5.92
CA GLU A 34 19.19 -6.18 5.62
C GLU A 34 17.75 -5.62 5.68
N MET A 35 16.79 -6.29 5.03
CA MET A 35 15.39 -5.91 5.06
C MET A 35 14.81 -5.92 6.49
N ARG A 36 15.18 -6.90 7.32
CA ARG A 36 14.75 -6.93 8.73
C ARG A 36 15.35 -5.79 9.55
N GLU A 37 16.62 -5.47 9.34
CA GLU A 37 17.29 -4.36 10.02
C GLU A 37 16.74 -3.00 9.56
N GLU A 38 16.30 -2.88 8.30
CA GLU A 38 15.61 -1.70 7.80
C GLU A 38 14.21 -1.55 8.36
N LEU A 39 13.41 -2.63 8.36
CA LEU A 39 12.09 -2.66 8.99
C LEU A 39 12.18 -2.32 10.48
N ASP A 40 13.11 -2.94 11.22
CA ASP A 40 13.31 -2.66 12.65
C ASP A 40 13.70 -1.18 12.87
N ARG A 41 14.58 -0.61 12.04
CA ARG A 41 14.90 0.82 12.10
C ARG A 41 13.69 1.71 11.84
N TYR A 42 12.85 1.35 10.86
CA TYR A 42 11.64 2.10 10.54
C TYR A 42 10.62 1.99 11.68
N GLU A 43 10.30 0.79 12.16
CA GLU A 43 9.36 0.54 13.26
C GLU A 43 9.77 1.29 14.55
N ASN A 44 11.08 1.39 14.79
CA ASN A 44 11.65 2.14 15.92
C ASN A 44 11.92 3.64 15.60
N SER A 45 11.53 4.14 14.44
CA SER A 45 11.57 5.58 14.13
C SER A 45 10.28 6.26 14.62
N ALA A 46 10.29 7.60 14.71
CA ALA A 46 9.09 8.36 15.06
C ALA A 46 7.98 8.18 14.01
N ALA A 47 8.34 8.10 12.72
CA ALA A 47 7.41 7.85 11.62
C ALA A 47 6.76 6.45 11.71
N GLY A 48 7.56 5.40 11.94
CA GLY A 48 7.03 4.05 12.09
C GLY A 48 6.17 3.87 13.34
N ARG A 49 6.54 4.49 14.48
CA ARG A 49 5.70 4.51 15.68
C ARG A 49 4.37 5.23 15.44
N HIS A 50 4.39 6.39 14.78
CA HIS A 50 3.18 7.13 14.43
C HIS A 50 2.28 6.32 13.48
N TRP A 51 2.85 5.69 12.46
CA TRP A 51 2.12 4.80 11.55
C TRP A 51 1.45 3.63 12.29
N ASN A 52 2.19 2.94 13.16
CA ASN A 52 1.64 1.84 13.95
C ASN A 52 0.52 2.32 14.89
N TRP A 53 0.67 3.51 15.47
CA TRP A 53 -0.39 4.13 16.26
C TRP A 53 -1.64 4.43 15.42
N LEU A 54 -1.51 4.97 14.20
CA LEU A 54 -2.64 5.22 13.31
C LEU A 54 -3.38 3.93 12.95
N VAL A 55 -2.65 2.86 12.61
CA VAL A 55 -3.25 1.55 12.29
C VAL A 55 -4.03 1.00 13.49
N GLU A 56 -3.49 1.10 14.71
CA GLU A 56 -4.21 0.71 15.93
C GLU A 56 -5.44 1.59 16.19
N GLN A 57 -5.36 2.89 15.88
CA GLN A 57 -6.50 3.79 16.03
C GLN A 57 -7.65 3.48 15.06
N GLU A 58 -7.33 3.12 13.82
CA GLU A 58 -8.31 2.91 12.77
C GLU A 58 -9.01 1.55 12.86
N GLY A 59 -8.25 0.45 12.98
CA GLY A 59 -8.78 -0.92 12.91
C GLY A 59 -8.72 -1.72 14.21
N GLY A 60 -8.11 -1.16 15.26
CA GLY A 60 -7.93 -1.80 16.56
C GLY A 60 -8.99 -1.40 17.60
N SER A 61 -8.56 -1.22 18.85
CA SER A 61 -9.46 -0.76 19.95
C SER A 61 -9.56 0.76 20.06
N GLY A 62 -9.13 1.48 19.02
CA GLY A 62 -9.03 2.93 19.00
C GLY A 62 -10.33 3.67 18.69
N CYS A 63 -10.16 4.92 18.26
CA CYS A 63 -11.26 5.84 18.00
C CYS A 63 -11.88 5.71 16.59
N GLY A 64 -11.35 4.83 15.75
CA GLY A 64 -11.70 4.69 14.33
C GLY A 64 -11.16 5.87 13.50
N PHE A 65 -11.20 5.73 12.17
CA PHE A 65 -10.73 6.77 11.26
C PHE A 65 -11.36 8.14 11.52
N SER A 66 -12.68 8.19 11.76
CA SER A 66 -13.38 9.46 12.05
C SER A 66 -13.00 10.11 13.38
N GLY A 67 -12.39 9.36 14.30
CA GLY A 67 -11.92 9.87 15.59
C GLY A 67 -10.52 10.48 15.54
N LEU A 68 -9.77 10.25 14.46
CA LEU A 68 -8.46 10.87 14.23
C LEU A 68 -8.58 12.37 13.97
N LEU A 69 -7.51 13.11 14.27
CA LEU A 69 -7.42 14.51 13.86
C LEU A 69 -7.31 14.59 12.33
N THR A 70 -7.80 15.68 11.73
CA THR A 70 -7.80 15.85 10.27
C THR A 70 -6.42 15.66 9.63
N PRO A 71 -5.30 16.15 10.21
CA PRO A 71 -3.99 15.90 9.63
C PRO A 71 -3.62 14.41 9.59
N ASP A 72 -3.94 13.67 10.65
CA ASP A 72 -3.71 12.23 10.77
C ASP A 72 -4.58 11.44 9.78
N GLN A 73 -5.85 11.83 9.62
CA GLN A 73 -6.77 11.24 8.63
C GLN A 73 -6.20 11.31 7.21
N ARG A 74 -5.74 12.49 6.80
CA ARG A 74 -5.20 12.73 5.46
C ARG A 74 -3.89 12.01 5.24
N TYR A 75 -2.98 12.06 6.21
CA TYR A 75 -1.72 11.33 6.15
C TYR A 75 -1.98 9.82 6.02
N PHE A 76 -2.88 9.27 6.83
CA PHE A 76 -3.27 7.86 6.77
C PHE A 76 -3.91 7.49 5.43
N ALA A 77 -4.93 8.24 4.99
CA ALA A 77 -5.67 7.96 3.77
C ALA A 77 -4.76 7.95 2.54
N VAL A 78 -3.86 8.92 2.41
CA VAL A 78 -2.89 8.98 1.30
C VAL A 78 -1.89 7.82 1.38
N SER A 79 -1.36 7.51 2.57
CA SER A 79 -0.39 6.41 2.76
C SER A 79 -1.00 5.04 2.43
N VAL A 80 -2.25 4.80 2.86
CA VAL A 80 -3.00 3.58 2.53
C VAL A 80 -3.26 3.52 1.03
N THR A 81 -3.67 4.63 0.41
CA THR A 81 -3.95 4.66 -1.03
C THR A 81 -2.72 4.22 -1.84
N SER A 82 -1.54 4.79 -1.56
CA SER A 82 -0.29 4.38 -2.22
C SER A 82 -0.02 2.88 -2.03
N SER A 83 -0.12 2.39 -0.79
CA SER A 83 0.11 0.98 -0.47
C SER A 83 -0.83 0.03 -1.22
N GLU A 84 -2.11 0.40 -1.32
CA GLU A 84 -3.14 -0.37 -2.04
C GLU A 84 -2.88 -0.41 -3.54
N VAL A 85 -2.53 0.74 -4.14
CA VAL A 85 -2.20 0.84 -5.56
C VAL A 85 -0.96 0.03 -5.91
N TRP A 86 0.10 0.12 -5.10
CA TRP A 86 1.31 -0.70 -5.30
C TRP A 86 1.05 -2.20 -5.10
N ARG A 87 0.13 -2.57 -4.20
CA ARG A 87 -0.20 -3.97 -3.91
C ARG A 87 -1.04 -4.62 -5.01
N GLY A 88 -2.05 -3.92 -5.53
CA GLY A 88 -3.04 -4.52 -6.44
C GLY A 88 -3.63 -3.57 -7.49
N GLY A 89 -3.16 -2.32 -7.54
CA GLY A 89 -3.67 -1.29 -8.43
C GLY A 89 -4.82 -0.48 -7.83
N ILE A 90 -5.23 0.55 -8.56
CA ILE A 90 -6.30 1.47 -8.17
C ILE A 90 -7.64 0.75 -7.97
N GLY A 91 -7.90 -0.34 -8.69
CA GLY A 91 -9.10 -1.16 -8.46
C GLY A 91 -9.16 -1.68 -7.03
N THR A 92 -8.05 -2.23 -6.51
CA THR A 92 -7.95 -2.75 -5.14
C THR A 92 -8.16 -1.69 -4.08
N TYR A 93 -7.72 -0.45 -4.34
CA TYR A 93 -8.02 0.68 -3.46
C TYR A 93 -9.53 0.90 -3.30
N PHE A 94 -10.28 0.99 -4.40
CA PHE A 94 -11.74 1.18 -4.33
C PHE A 94 -12.51 -0.04 -3.82
N ASP A 95 -12.01 -1.23 -4.11
CA ASP A 95 -12.57 -2.52 -3.72
C ASP A 95 -12.49 -2.78 -2.20
N SER A 96 -11.40 -2.33 -1.59
CA SER A 96 -11.12 -2.58 -0.16
C SER A 96 -11.77 -1.53 0.75
N TYR A 97 -11.65 -1.72 2.06
CA TYR A 97 -12.06 -0.75 3.09
C TYR A 97 -11.52 0.67 2.84
N SER A 98 -10.32 0.78 2.25
CA SER A 98 -9.63 2.04 1.99
C SER A 98 -10.36 2.95 1.00
N GLY A 99 -11.21 2.40 0.13
CA GLY A 99 -12.06 3.19 -0.77
C GLY A 99 -13.02 4.13 -0.04
N ALA A 100 -13.35 3.85 1.23
CA ALA A 100 -14.13 4.75 2.06
C ALA A 100 -13.42 6.08 2.38
N TYR A 101 -12.11 6.14 2.19
CA TYR A 101 -11.26 7.31 2.46
C TYR A 101 -11.09 8.24 1.26
N TYR A 102 -11.76 7.96 0.14
CA TYR A 102 -11.63 8.72 -1.12
C TYR A 102 -11.57 10.24 -0.97
N GLU A 103 -12.53 10.83 -0.27
CA GLU A 103 -12.59 12.29 -0.09
C GLU A 103 -11.39 12.83 0.71
N GLU A 104 -10.97 12.11 1.77
CA GLU A 104 -9.81 12.53 2.56
C GLU A 104 -8.48 12.24 1.86
N THR A 105 -8.41 11.21 1.02
CA THR A 105 -7.28 10.99 0.13
C THR A 105 -7.13 12.17 -0.82
N LEU A 106 -8.22 12.64 -1.46
CA LEU A 106 -8.17 13.79 -2.37
C LEU A 106 -7.76 15.07 -1.63
N ALA A 107 -8.35 15.34 -0.46
CA ALA A 107 -8.00 16.50 0.35
C ALA A 107 -6.53 16.46 0.84
N GLY A 108 -6.04 15.28 1.21
CA GLY A 108 -4.65 15.07 1.60
C GLY A 108 -3.68 15.29 0.45
N LEU A 109 -3.95 14.71 -0.73
CA LEU A 109 -3.14 14.92 -1.93
C LEU A 109 -3.13 16.40 -2.34
N GLU A 110 -4.26 17.10 -2.28
CA GLU A 110 -4.33 18.54 -2.55
C GLU A 110 -3.49 19.34 -1.55
N GLU A 111 -3.60 19.07 -0.25
CA GLU A 111 -2.82 19.77 0.78
C GLU A 111 -1.31 19.50 0.66
N MET A 112 -0.93 18.32 0.16
CA MET A 112 0.46 17.95 -0.14
C MET A 112 0.95 18.51 -1.49
N GLY A 113 0.09 19.19 -2.27
CA GLY A 113 0.43 19.72 -3.59
C GLY A 113 0.52 18.66 -4.69
N LEU A 114 -0.02 17.46 -4.45
CA LEU A 114 0.02 16.29 -5.33
C LEU A 114 -1.27 16.12 -6.13
N VAL A 115 -1.78 17.24 -6.66
CA VAL A 115 -3.09 17.30 -7.35
C VAL A 115 -3.16 16.30 -8.51
N GLU A 116 -2.05 16.08 -9.22
CA GLU A 116 -1.97 15.15 -10.35
C GLU A 116 -2.31 13.70 -9.95
N LEU A 117 -1.85 13.23 -8.79
CA LEU A 117 -2.25 11.91 -8.25
C LEU A 117 -3.75 11.87 -7.97
N GLY A 118 -4.29 12.96 -7.41
CA GLY A 118 -5.72 13.11 -7.16
C GLY A 118 -6.54 13.05 -8.45
N ASP A 119 -6.03 13.61 -9.55
CA ASP A 119 -6.70 13.58 -10.85
C ASP A 119 -6.73 12.16 -11.43
N VAL A 120 -5.67 11.35 -11.23
CA VAL A 120 -5.71 9.92 -11.60
C VAL A 120 -6.80 9.16 -10.82
N LEU A 121 -6.93 9.43 -9.52
CA LEU A 121 -7.98 8.81 -8.69
C LEU A 121 -9.39 9.27 -9.09
N LYS A 122 -9.56 10.55 -9.48
CA LYS A 122 -10.83 11.05 -10.02
C LYS A 122 -11.20 10.39 -11.33
N GLU A 123 -10.25 10.19 -12.25
CA GLU A 123 -10.49 9.45 -13.49
C GLU A 123 -10.95 8.01 -13.21
N ALA A 124 -10.28 7.32 -12.28
CA ALA A 124 -10.68 5.98 -11.86
C ALA A 124 -12.07 5.95 -11.20
N LYS A 125 -12.37 6.93 -10.33
CA LYS A 125 -13.70 7.09 -9.73
C LYS A 125 -14.77 7.26 -10.80
N MET A 126 -14.52 8.06 -11.85
CA MET A 126 -15.47 8.24 -12.94
C MET A 126 -15.71 6.95 -13.72
N VAL A 127 -14.69 6.12 -13.90
CA VAL A 127 -14.84 4.80 -14.55
C VAL A 127 -15.70 3.85 -13.71
N LEU A 128 -15.53 3.85 -12.39
CA LEU A 128 -16.18 2.89 -11.49
C LEU A 128 -17.57 3.34 -11.00
N PHE A 129 -17.74 4.62 -10.73
CA PHE A 129 -18.92 5.16 -10.05
C PHE A 129 -19.62 6.27 -10.85
N GLY A 130 -19.07 6.70 -11.99
CA GLY A 130 -19.61 7.81 -12.76
C GLY A 130 -19.66 9.09 -11.93
N ASP A 131 -20.77 9.83 -12.01
CA ASP A 131 -20.97 11.06 -11.24
C ASP A 131 -21.31 10.80 -9.76
N ASP A 132 -21.68 9.59 -9.38
CA ASP A 132 -22.06 9.26 -8.01
C ASP A 132 -20.89 9.45 -7.04
N ALA A 133 -21.17 9.83 -5.79
CA ALA A 133 -20.17 9.81 -4.73
C ALA A 133 -19.67 8.38 -4.48
N VAL A 134 -18.41 8.22 -4.09
CA VAL A 134 -17.86 6.91 -3.71
C VAL A 134 -18.53 6.46 -2.41
N PRO A 135 -19.27 5.34 -2.40
CA PRO A 135 -19.93 4.86 -1.19
C PRO A 135 -18.91 4.54 -0.08
N LYS A 136 -19.23 4.88 1.17
CA LYS A 136 -18.40 4.50 2.33
C LYS A 136 -18.57 3.04 2.71
N ASP A 137 -19.73 2.45 2.44
CA ASP A 137 -20.00 1.04 2.66
C ASP A 137 -19.34 0.17 1.59
N GLU A 138 -18.57 -0.83 2.01
CA GLU A 138 -17.83 -1.73 1.13
C GLU A 138 -18.76 -2.58 0.26
N GLY A 139 -19.85 -3.11 0.81
CA GLY A 139 -20.82 -3.90 0.06
C GLY A 139 -21.48 -3.10 -1.05
N VAL A 140 -21.81 -1.84 -0.80
CA VAL A 140 -22.37 -0.93 -1.81
C VAL A 140 -21.33 -0.60 -2.89
N ARG A 141 -20.05 -0.45 -2.55
CA ARG A 141 -18.98 -0.29 -3.55
C ARG A 141 -18.85 -1.54 -4.42
N TRP A 142 -18.78 -2.71 -3.80
CA TRP A 142 -18.73 -4.00 -4.50
C TRP A 142 -19.88 -4.19 -5.48
N GLU A 143 -21.11 -3.92 -5.04
CA GLU A 143 -22.29 -4.03 -5.91
C GLU A 143 -22.20 -3.08 -7.11
N LYS A 144 -21.73 -1.84 -6.90
CA LYS A 144 -21.54 -0.88 -8.01
C LYS A 144 -20.42 -1.28 -8.96
N MET A 145 -19.31 -1.80 -8.44
CA MET A 145 -18.14 -2.16 -9.24
C MET A 145 -18.35 -3.43 -10.06
N TYR A 146 -18.93 -4.47 -9.47
CA TYR A 146 -19.00 -5.80 -10.08
C TYR A 146 -20.40 -6.27 -10.46
N GLY A 147 -21.44 -5.58 -9.97
CA GLY A 147 -22.83 -5.94 -10.22
C GLY A 147 -23.18 -7.39 -9.87
N GLN A 148 -24.13 -7.96 -10.60
CA GLN A 148 -24.65 -9.31 -10.35
C GLN A 148 -23.70 -10.43 -10.80
N HIS A 149 -22.75 -10.12 -11.69
CA HIS A 149 -21.86 -11.11 -12.28
C HIS A 149 -20.55 -11.27 -11.52
N ASN A 150 -20.32 -10.42 -10.50
CA ASN A 150 -19.08 -10.41 -9.72
C ASN A 150 -17.83 -10.20 -10.61
N GLU A 151 -17.99 -9.43 -11.69
CA GLU A 151 -16.97 -9.13 -12.69
C GLU A 151 -17.05 -7.64 -13.03
N LEU A 152 -15.88 -7.02 -13.27
CA LEU A 152 -15.85 -5.65 -13.76
C LEU A 152 -16.46 -5.59 -15.18
N PRO A 153 -17.12 -4.48 -15.55
CA PRO A 153 -17.61 -4.31 -16.91
C PRO A 153 -16.49 -4.39 -17.96
N ASP A 154 -16.85 -4.79 -19.19
CA ASP A 154 -15.91 -4.95 -20.29
C ASP A 154 -15.00 -3.73 -20.48
N GLY A 155 -13.68 -3.97 -20.49
CA GLY A 155 -12.66 -2.94 -20.70
C GLY A 155 -12.33 -2.07 -19.47
N VAL A 156 -13.10 -2.15 -18.38
CA VAL A 156 -12.83 -1.41 -17.14
C VAL A 156 -11.53 -1.90 -16.50
N GLU A 157 -11.29 -3.20 -16.42
CA GLU A 157 -10.04 -3.74 -15.87
C GLU A 157 -8.80 -3.21 -16.60
N ALA A 158 -8.83 -3.19 -17.94
CA ALA A 158 -7.75 -2.65 -18.75
C ALA A 158 -7.56 -1.14 -18.57
N LEU A 159 -8.63 -0.38 -18.35
CA LEU A 159 -8.57 1.05 -18.01
C LEU A 159 -7.93 1.27 -16.64
N LEU A 160 -8.38 0.53 -15.62
CA LEU A 160 -7.83 0.60 -14.26
C LEU A 160 -6.36 0.19 -14.24
N GLY A 161 -5.93 -0.79 -15.04
CA GLY A 161 -4.53 -1.16 -15.19
C GLY A 161 -3.67 0.00 -15.70
N ARG A 162 -4.13 0.72 -16.73
CA ARG A 162 -3.42 1.91 -17.24
C ARG A 162 -3.38 3.05 -16.23
N LEU A 163 -4.48 3.28 -15.50
CA LEU A 163 -4.54 4.30 -14.47
C LEU A 163 -3.63 3.96 -13.28
N SER A 164 -3.55 2.68 -12.90
CA SER A 164 -2.66 2.20 -11.84
C SER A 164 -1.20 2.43 -12.20
N GLN A 165 -0.80 2.08 -13.43
CA GLN A 165 0.54 2.36 -13.92
C GLN A 165 0.85 3.87 -13.89
N ARG A 166 -0.06 4.70 -14.40
CA ARG A 166 0.10 6.16 -14.40
C ARG A 166 0.18 6.72 -12.98
N PHE A 167 -0.56 6.17 -12.03
CA PHE A 167 -0.49 6.55 -10.63
C PHE A 167 0.90 6.25 -10.06
N CYS A 168 1.41 5.02 -10.20
CA CYS A 168 2.75 4.64 -9.73
C CYS A 168 3.85 5.51 -10.34
N GLU A 169 3.85 5.71 -11.66
CA GLU A 169 4.83 6.55 -12.36
C GLU A 169 4.76 8.03 -11.91
N THR A 170 3.56 8.53 -11.64
CA THR A 170 3.35 9.89 -11.13
C THR A 170 3.80 10.00 -9.67
N GLU A 171 3.52 8.97 -8.86
CA GLU A 171 3.90 8.92 -7.46
C GLU A 171 5.41 8.95 -7.29
N GLU A 172 6.13 8.15 -8.07
CA GLU A 172 7.59 8.14 -8.11
C GLU A 172 8.14 9.51 -8.56
N ARG A 173 7.60 10.07 -9.65
CA ARG A 173 8.05 11.38 -10.18
C ARG A 173 7.80 12.53 -9.20
N LEU A 174 6.70 12.51 -8.46
CA LEU A 174 6.33 13.55 -7.50
C LEU A 174 6.91 13.30 -6.10
N GLU A 175 7.61 12.19 -5.90
CA GLU A 175 8.23 11.80 -4.63
C GLU A 175 7.23 11.83 -3.45
N LEU A 176 6.15 11.06 -3.54
CA LEU A 176 5.10 11.02 -2.51
C LEU A 176 5.65 10.80 -1.09
N SER A 177 6.67 9.96 -0.93
CA SER A 177 7.31 9.70 0.36
C SER A 177 7.90 10.97 0.98
N THR A 178 8.56 11.82 0.17
CA THR A 178 9.09 13.12 0.59
C THR A 178 7.95 14.09 0.95
N ALA A 179 6.86 14.07 0.17
CA ALA A 179 5.69 14.91 0.46
C ALA A 179 5.00 14.52 1.77
N LEU A 180 4.84 13.22 2.03
CA LEU A 180 4.31 12.69 3.29
C LEU A 180 5.18 13.08 4.49
N GLN A 181 6.50 12.97 4.36
CA GLN A 181 7.45 13.42 5.38
C GLN A 181 7.31 14.92 5.67
N THR A 182 7.27 15.74 4.62
CA THR A 182 7.11 17.20 4.74
C THR A 182 5.78 17.56 5.40
N TYR A 183 4.71 16.88 5.03
CA TYR A 183 3.39 17.05 5.63
C TYR A 183 3.41 16.68 7.12
N ALA A 184 4.01 15.55 7.48
CA ALA A 184 4.09 15.11 8.87
C ALA A 184 4.90 16.09 9.73
N GLU A 185 5.98 16.66 9.20
CA GLU A 185 6.76 17.69 9.87
C GLU A 185 5.97 19.00 10.05
N LYS A 186 5.30 19.47 8.99
CA LYS A 186 4.45 20.68 9.01
C LYS A 186 3.36 20.58 10.07
N HIS A 187 2.71 19.41 10.19
CA HIS A 187 1.62 19.17 11.14
C HIS A 187 2.09 18.59 12.48
N LYS A 188 3.41 18.39 12.66
CA LYS A 188 4.03 17.85 13.87
C LYS A 188 3.47 16.48 14.29
N LEU A 189 3.13 15.64 13.32
CA LEU A 189 2.49 14.33 13.56
C LEU A 189 3.39 13.41 14.40
N TYR A 190 4.71 13.54 14.23
CA TYR A 190 5.69 12.74 14.95
C TYR A 190 6.03 13.28 16.35
N ALA A 191 5.50 14.44 16.77
CA ALA A 191 5.96 15.10 18.00
C ALA A 191 5.70 14.28 19.29
N ALA A 192 4.75 13.34 19.25
CA ALA A 192 4.44 12.45 20.36
C ALA A 192 5.26 11.14 20.36
N PHE A 193 6.12 10.92 19.36
CA PHE A 193 6.80 9.66 19.12
C PHE A 193 8.31 9.83 19.04
#